data_AF-A0A1A7KD08-F1
#
_entry.id   AF-A0A1A7KD08-F1
#
_cell.length_a   1.000
_cell.length_b   1.000
_cell.length_c   1.000
_cell.angle_alpha   90.00
_cell.angle_beta   90.00
_cell.angle_gamma   90.00
#
_symmetry.space_group_name_H-M   'P 1'
#
loop_
_entity.id
_entity.type
_entity.pdbx_description
1 polymer ?
#
loop_
_entity_poly.entity_id
_entity_poly.type
_entity_poly.pdbx_seq_one_letter_code
_entity_poly.pdbx_strand_id
1 'polypeptide(L)' 'MIKKKYGIYFIYHSKKYYETKNWEYKLLGNAPFLVENKDGKIIEFGTSRGMDDYIQEYEAGRYP' A
#
# COMPACT_ATOMS: atom_id res chain seq x y z
N MET A 1 2.84 -7.22 1.29
CA MET A 1 2.36 -7.03 -0.10
C MET A 1 1.02 -7.74 -0.27
N ILE A 2 0.15 -7.21 -1.12
CA ILE A 2 -1.14 -7.83 -1.47
C ILE A 2 -1.15 -8.02 -2.98
N LYS A 3 -1.41 -9.25 -3.44
CA LYS A 3 -1.44 -9.59 -4.87
C LYS A 3 -2.89 -9.62 -5.37
N LYS A 4 -3.15 -8.96 -6.49
CA LYS A 4 -4.41 -8.99 -7.22
C LYS A 4 -4.15 -9.35 -8.69
N LYS A 5 -5.19 -9.71 -9.44
CA LYS A 5 -5.04 -10.06 -10.86
C LYS A 5 -4.46 -8.90 -11.68
N TYR A 6 -4.77 -7.67 -11.31
CA TYR A 6 -4.36 -6.45 -12.02
C TYR A 6 -3.03 -5.84 -11.54
N GLY A 7 -2.48 -6.27 -10.40
CA GLY A 7 -1.26 -5.66 -9.85
C GLY A 7 -0.89 -6.12 -8.45
N ILE A 8 0.18 -5.52 -7.92
CA ILE A 8 0.71 -5.80 -6.58
C ILE A 8 0.73 -4.52 -5.75
N TYR A 9 0.10 -4.56 -4.58
CA TYR A 9 0.18 -3.50 -3.59
C TYR A 9 1.38 -3.71 -2.66
N PHE A 10 2.19 -2.66 -2.54
CA PHE A 10 3.34 -2.59 -1.66
C PHE A 10 2.98 -1.81 -0.40
N ILE A 11 3.20 -2.46 0.73
CA ILE A 11 3.01 -1.92 2.07
C ILE A 11 4.29 -2.26 2.81
N TYR A 12 4.91 -1.27 3.42
CA TYR A 12 6.22 -1.39 4.04
C TYR A 12 6.27 -0.68 5.38
N HIS A 13 7.19 -1.12 6.22
CA HIS A 13 7.50 -0.57 7.52
C HIS A 13 8.98 -0.84 7.82
N SER A 14 9.48 -0.29 8.92
CA SER A 14 10.83 -0.61 9.38
C SER A 14 10.95 -2.11 9.67
N LYS A 15 12.11 -2.70 9.34
CA LYS A 15 12.41 -4.09 9.68
C LYS A 15 12.20 -4.36 11.17
N LYS A 16 12.65 -3.43 12.02
CA LYS A 16 12.54 -3.53 13.47
C LYS A 16 11.09 -3.56 13.96
N TYR A 17 10.20 -2.76 13.36
CA TYR A 17 8.76 -2.86 13.65
C TYR A 17 8.19 -4.22 13.22
N TYR A 18 8.57 -4.72 12.05
CA TYR A 18 8.11 -6.03 11.60
C TYR A 18 8.50 -7.16 12.54
N GLU A 19 9.73 -7.15 13.03
CA GLU A 19 10.29 -8.19 13.91
C GLU A 19 9.76 -8.10 15.33
N THR A 20 9.69 -6.88 15.89
CA THR A 20 9.38 -6.68 17.32
C THR A 20 7.92 -6.36 17.61
N LYS A 21 7.17 -5.87 16.60
CA LYS A 21 5.85 -5.25 16.76
C LYS A 21 5.83 -4.07 17.74
N ASN A 22 6.99 -3.55 18.15
CA ASN A 22 7.07 -2.40 19.03
C ASN A 22 6.74 -1.13 18.24
N TRP A 23 5.67 -0.46 18.66
CA TRP A 23 5.10 0.72 18.01
C TRP A 23 6.08 1.89 17.89
N GLU A 24 7.08 2.00 18.78
CA GLU A 24 8.16 3.01 18.73
C GLU A 24 8.96 2.95 17.41
N TYR A 25 8.99 1.78 16.75
CA TYR A 25 9.69 1.60 15.48
C TYR A 25 8.77 1.72 14.27
N LYS A 26 7.49 2.00 14.47
CA LYS A 26 6.52 2.13 13.38
C LYS A 26 6.87 3.38 12.56
N LEU A 27 7.03 3.19 11.25
CA LEU A 27 7.22 4.35 10.35
C LEU A 27 5.92 5.15 10.28
N LEU A 28 6.05 6.48 10.28
CA LEU A 28 4.97 7.39 9.92
C LEU A 28 5.18 7.86 8.47
N GLY A 29 4.09 8.12 7.76
CA GLY A 29 4.18 8.59 6.37
C GLY A 29 4.49 7.51 5.33
N ASN A 30 4.42 6.22 5.68
CA ASN A 30 4.69 5.08 4.79
C ASN A 30 3.51 4.79 3.85
N ALA A 31 3.20 5.73 2.96
CA ALA A 31 2.12 5.60 1.99
C ALA A 31 2.29 4.33 1.13
N PRO A 32 1.25 3.48 1.00
CA PRO A 32 1.32 2.32 0.13
C PRO A 32 1.22 2.75 -1.34
N PHE A 33 1.56 1.84 -2.25
CA PHE A 33 1.41 2.05 -3.68
C PHE A 33 1.08 0.74 -4.41
N LEU A 34 0.41 0.85 -5.55
CA LEU A 34 0.11 -0.25 -6.46
C LEU A 34 1.05 -0.19 -7.65
N VAL A 35 1.56 -1.34 -8.08
CA VAL A 35 2.21 -1.52 -9.38
C VAL A 35 1.30 -2.38 -10.25
N GLU A 36 0.80 -1.83 -11.35
CA GLU A 36 -0.06 -2.52 -12.29
C GLU A 36 0.71 -3.54 -13.14
N ASN A 37 0.12 -4.70 -13.40
CA ASN A 37 0.76 -5.77 -14.17
C ASN A 37 0.83 -5.46 -15.67
N LYS A 38 -0.05 -4.59 -16.18
CA LYS A 38 -0.21 -4.35 -17.62
C LYS A 38 0.99 -3.62 -18.22
N ASP A 39 1.44 -2.57 -17.57
CA ASP A 39 2.46 -1.64 -18.07
C ASP A 39 3.43 -1.16 -16.97
N GLY A 40 3.27 -1.65 -15.73
CA GLY A 40 4.08 -1.21 -14.61
C GLY A 40 3.70 0.16 -14.05
N LYS A 41 2.54 0.72 -14.43
CA LYS A 41 2.04 1.99 -13.86
C LYS A 41 2.01 1.92 -12.34
N ILE A 42 2.50 2.98 -11.71
CA ILE A 42 2.51 3.14 -10.25
C ILE A 42 1.38 4.08 -9.85
N ILE A 43 0.58 3.64 -8.88
CA ILE A 43 -0.47 4.44 -8.26
C ILE A 43 -0.12 4.59 -6.79
N GLU A 44 0.23 5.80 -6.39
CA GLU A 44 0.51 6.15 -5.00
C GLU A 44 -0.79 6.42 -4.23
N PHE A 45 -0.87 5.89 -3.01
CA PHE A 45 -1.99 6.14 -2.11
C PHE A 45 -1.59 7.15 -1.03
N GLY A 46 -2.57 7.53 -0.19
CA GLY A 46 -2.31 8.39 0.96
C GLY A 46 -1.96 7.61 2.22
N THR A 47 -1.85 8.33 3.33
CA THR A 47 -1.62 7.77 4.67
C THR A 47 -2.80 8.00 5.61
N SER A 48 -3.88 8.63 5.11
CA SER A 48 -5.05 9.01 5.89
C SER A 48 -6.06 7.89 6.09
N ARG A 49 -6.02 6.84 5.27
CA ARG A 49 -6.99 5.74 5.26
C ARG A 49 -6.31 4.38 5.37
N GLY A 50 -7.12 3.35 5.63
CA GLY A 50 -6.65 1.96 5.64
C GLY A 50 -6.38 1.44 4.23
N MET A 51 -5.63 0.34 4.14
CA MET A 51 -5.34 -0.31 2.85
C MET A 51 -6.61 -0.78 2.13
N ASP A 52 -7.60 -1.28 2.86
CA ASP A 52 -8.85 -1.78 2.29
C ASP A 52 -9.67 -0.67 1.62
N ASP A 53 -9.62 0.55 2.16
CA ASP A 53 -10.26 1.72 1.54
C ASP A 53 -9.59 2.01 0.19
N TYR A 54 -8.25 2.06 0.16
CA TYR A 54 -7.52 2.33 -1.08
C TYR A 54 -7.75 1.25 -2.16
N ILE A 55 -7.86 -0.01 -1.77
CA ILE A 55 -8.20 -1.10 -2.70
C ILE A 55 -9.60 -0.89 -3.28
N GLN A 56 -10.60 -0.61 -2.44
CA GLN A 56 -11.98 -0.38 -2.88
C GLN A 56 -12.10 0.83 -3.81
N GLU A 57 -11.42 1.93 -3.47
CA GLU A 57 -11.41 3.15 -4.29
C GLU A 57 -10.76 2.93 -5.65
N TYR A 58 -9.64 2.19 -5.69
CA TYR A 58 -8.99 1.81 -6.93
C TYR A 58 -9.88 0.88 -7.78
N GLU A 59 -10.45 -0.17 -7.17
CA GLU A 59 -11.34 -1.12 -7.87
C GLU A 59 -12.62 -0.43 -8.37
N ALA A 60 -13.05 0.66 -7.73
CA ALA A 60 -14.16 1.50 -8.17
C ALA A 60 -13.77 2.60 -9.19
N GLY A 61 -12.52 2.65 -9.65
CA GLY A 61 -12.06 3.62 -10.65
C GLY A 61 -11.93 5.06 -10.14
N ARG A 62 -11.81 5.25 -8.83
CA ARG A 62 -11.67 6.59 -8.19
C ARG A 62 -10.21 7.02 -7.96
N TYR A 63 -9.26 6.22 -8.43
CA TYR A 63 -7.84 6.56 -8.46
C TYR A 63 -7.34 6.74 -9.91
N PRO A 64 -6.49 7.75 -10.16
CA PRO A 64 -6.03 8.12 -11.50
C PRO A 64 -5.13 7.08 -12.18
#